data_AF-A0A0H2S3A9-F1
#
_entry.id   AF-A0A0H2S3A9-F1
#
_cell.length_a   1.000
_cell.length_b   1.000
_cell.length_c   1.000
_cell.angle_alpha   90.00
_cell.angle_beta   90.00
_cell.angle_gamma   90.00
#
_symmetry.space_group_name_H-M   'P 1'
#
loop_
_entity.id
_entity.type
_entity.pdbx_description
1 polymer ?
#
loop_
_entity_poly.entity_id
_entity_poly.type
_entity_poly.pdbx_seq_one_letter_code
_entity_poly.pdbx_strand_id
1 'polypeptide(L)'
;MPIHPASMSESSPVGLPPSTSILNELLGDDVTYSYWSTWSSNLTASNLEGVGRVLGNFYSRMGSHLEKYLRNITYRTSSRNEMLIPRICEFEMMFNDDESKIIIEDICEILLISARKLNDITSQIKAFEAIVQYHIRNPSAIRNGFQAVFEKRREVSDVVTFSWKRSGVEYSLEWLYWYKLASRCLSSNPNSLIDATMQIETAKARSLDFSHFEHMLQNCSDTIELLIVLLIIDYYWDFYGIKPFIRKTGFHNVALLHLIIGLVAHSEILYFQNTSLRSLSTFTTFTAYVIHQMLASSQESRMTVLHPG
;
A
#
# COMPACT_ATOMS: atom_id res chain seq x y z
N MET A 1 57.41 -39.93 18.97
CA MET A 1 56.59 -39.53 17.81
C MET A 1 55.54 -38.54 18.29
N PRO A 2 55.52 -37.31 17.76
CA PRO A 2 54.56 -36.30 18.22
C PRO A 2 53.21 -36.50 17.50
N ILE A 3 52.13 -36.45 18.29
CA ILE A 3 50.74 -36.54 17.84
C ILE A 3 50.31 -35.13 17.43
N HIS A 4 50.01 -34.93 16.15
CA HIS A 4 49.40 -33.70 15.65
C HIS A 4 47.89 -33.71 15.97
N PRO A 5 47.32 -32.64 16.56
CA PRO A 5 45.89 -32.52 16.72
C PRO A 5 45.23 -32.18 15.38
N ALA A 6 44.14 -32.89 15.09
CA ALA A 6 43.33 -32.69 13.90
C ALA A 6 42.67 -31.30 13.93
N SER A 7 42.88 -30.52 12.86
CA SER A 7 42.22 -29.24 12.65
C SER A 7 40.72 -29.47 12.47
N MET A 8 39.91 -29.03 13.43
CA MET A 8 38.46 -28.95 13.25
C MET A 8 38.17 -27.88 12.21
N SER A 9 37.67 -28.30 11.06
CA SER A 9 37.13 -27.43 10.02
C SER A 9 35.91 -26.69 10.58
N GLU A 10 36.05 -25.38 10.81
CA GLU A 10 34.93 -24.48 11.07
C GLU A 10 33.95 -24.56 9.88
N SER A 11 32.81 -25.18 10.12
CA SER A 11 31.68 -25.16 9.20
C SER A 11 31.22 -23.71 9.06
N SER A 12 31.47 -23.11 7.91
CA SER A 12 30.96 -21.77 7.59
C SER A 12 29.45 -21.73 7.83
N PRO A 13 28.93 -20.71 8.55
CA PRO A 13 27.50 -20.58 8.75
C PRO A 13 26.84 -20.48 7.38
N VAL A 14 25.92 -21.41 7.13
CA VAL A 14 25.08 -21.43 5.93
C VAL A 14 24.39 -20.07 5.84
N GLY A 15 24.91 -19.20 4.98
CA GLY A 15 24.33 -17.89 4.73
C GLY A 15 22.91 -18.09 4.27
N LEU A 16 21.96 -17.47 4.96
CA LEU A 16 20.58 -17.39 4.50
C LEU A 16 20.57 -16.89 3.05
N PRO A 17 19.73 -17.47 2.17
CA PRO A 17 19.64 -17.02 0.79
C PRO A 17 19.39 -15.51 0.78
N PRO A 18 20.05 -14.75 -0.11
CA PRO A 18 19.89 -13.31 -0.19
C PRO A 18 18.40 -12.99 -0.27
N SER A 19 17.92 -12.12 0.63
CA SER A 19 16.55 -11.64 0.67
C SER A 19 16.08 -11.34 -0.76
N THR A 20 14.93 -11.89 -1.11
CA THR A 20 14.36 -11.79 -2.45
C THR A 20 14.22 -10.32 -2.86
N SER A 21 14.38 -10.04 -4.15
CA SER A 21 14.40 -8.67 -4.69
C SER A 21 13.18 -7.82 -4.25
N ILE A 22 12.05 -8.46 -4.00
CA ILE A 22 10.78 -7.86 -3.59
C ILE A 22 10.84 -7.26 -2.18
N LEU A 23 11.41 -7.98 -1.21
CA LEU A 23 11.57 -7.44 0.15
C LEU A 23 12.52 -6.25 0.14
N ASN A 24 13.57 -6.32 -0.67
CA ASN A 24 14.47 -5.19 -0.85
C ASN A 24 13.79 -4.01 -1.55
N GLU A 25 12.82 -4.25 -2.44
CA GLU A 25 12.01 -3.19 -3.05
C GLU A 25 11.03 -2.57 -2.02
N LEU A 26 10.42 -3.37 -1.15
CA LEU A 26 9.60 -2.87 -0.04
C LEU A 26 10.41 -2.08 1.00
N LEU A 27 11.61 -2.54 1.32
CA LEU A 27 12.54 -1.89 2.25
C LEU A 27 13.29 -0.72 1.60
N GLY A 28 13.45 -0.76 0.28
CA GLY A 28 14.07 0.28 -0.51
C GLY A 28 13.34 1.59 -0.30
N ASP A 29 14.05 2.55 0.27
CA ASP A 29 13.54 3.90 0.46
C ASP A 29 13.35 4.55 -0.91
N ASP A 30 12.09 4.84 -1.23
CA ASP A 30 11.74 5.77 -2.29
C ASP A 30 12.49 7.07 -2.04
N VAL A 31 13.43 7.35 -2.94
CA VAL A 31 14.14 8.61 -3.12
C VAL A 31 14.46 9.29 -1.79
N THR A 32 15.61 8.97 -1.21
CA THR A 32 16.22 9.83 -0.19
C THR A 32 16.43 11.21 -0.82
N TYR A 33 15.43 12.09 -0.73
CA TYR A 33 15.54 13.49 -1.09
C TYR A 33 16.53 14.09 -0.10
N SER A 34 17.80 14.14 -0.48
CA SER A 34 18.81 14.89 0.25
C SER A 34 18.44 16.37 0.08
N TYR A 35 17.55 16.87 0.93
CA TYR A 35 17.27 18.29 1.03
C TYR A 35 18.55 18.96 1.52
N TRP A 36 19.34 19.46 0.58
CA TRP A 36 20.58 20.19 0.83
C TRP A 36 20.20 21.59 1.32
N SER A 37 19.72 21.68 2.56
CA SER A 37 19.50 22.96 3.21
C SER A 37 20.85 23.57 3.54
N THR A 38 21.23 24.60 2.79
CA THR A 38 22.33 25.50 3.10
C THR A 38 22.10 26.06 4.50
N TRP A 39 22.82 25.50 5.47
CA TRP A 39 22.76 25.89 6.88
C TRP A 39 23.28 27.33 7.01
N SER A 40 22.38 28.33 6.94
CA SER A 40 22.74 29.71 7.24
C SER A 40 22.78 29.86 8.77
N SER A 41 23.99 29.88 9.33
CA SER A 41 24.25 30.11 10.75
C SER A 41 23.97 31.57 11.12
N ASN A 42 22.72 31.94 11.34
CA ASN A 42 22.38 33.18 12.04
C ASN A 42 22.43 32.93 13.55
N LEU A 43 23.64 33.10 14.10
CA LEU A 43 23.91 33.34 15.52
C LEU A 43 23.22 34.64 15.94
N THR A 44 22.01 34.55 16.49
CA THR A 44 21.31 35.73 17.02
C THR A 44 21.66 35.90 18.49
N ALA A 45 22.56 36.84 18.79
CA ALA A 45 22.90 37.28 20.13
C ALA A 45 21.70 38.06 20.74
N SER A 46 20.79 37.37 21.43
CA SER A 46 19.53 37.96 21.92
C SER A 46 19.51 38.19 23.44
N ASN A 47 20.50 38.91 23.97
CA ASN A 47 20.47 39.38 25.37
C ASN A 47 20.76 40.88 25.51
N LEU A 48 20.60 41.66 24.44
CA LEU A 48 20.65 43.12 24.48
C LEU A 48 19.23 43.68 24.64
N GLU A 49 19.07 44.62 25.58
CA GLU A 49 17.84 45.39 25.75
C GLU A 49 17.57 46.22 24.49
N GLY A 50 16.66 45.76 23.64
CA GLY A 50 16.37 46.42 22.36
C GLY A 50 15.18 45.79 21.64
N VAL A 51 14.80 46.37 20.49
CA VAL A 51 13.62 46.03 19.66
C VAL A 51 13.45 44.51 19.43
N GLY A 52 14.54 43.74 19.43
CA GLY A 52 14.51 42.27 19.34
C GLY A 52 13.72 41.57 20.45
N ARG A 53 13.64 42.12 21.67
CA ARG A 53 12.84 41.55 22.77
C ARG A 53 11.33 41.72 22.55
N VAL A 54 10.92 42.81 21.91
CA VAL A 54 9.52 43.02 21.49
C VAL A 54 9.14 42.03 20.39
N LEU A 55 10.04 41.81 19.42
CA LEU A 55 9.83 40.82 18.37
C LEU A 55 9.77 39.39 18.94
N GLY A 56 10.68 39.02 19.84
CA GLY A 56 10.69 37.70 20.49
C GLY A 56 9.45 37.43 21.34
N ASN A 57 8.94 38.45 22.04
CA ASN A 57 7.66 38.37 22.76
C ASN A 57 6.47 38.24 21.80
N PHE A 58 6.48 38.95 20.66
CA PHE A 58 5.45 38.84 19.65
C PHE A 58 5.38 37.42 19.06
N TYR A 59 6.53 36.85 18.67
CA TYR A 59 6.60 35.48 18.16
C TYR A 59 6.26 34.43 19.21
N SER A 60 6.71 34.60 20.47
CA SER A 60 6.29 33.72 21.57
C SER A 60 4.78 33.75 21.80
N ARG A 61 4.16 34.93 21.67
CA ARG A 61 2.71 35.08 21.82
C ARG A 61 1.94 34.45 20.67
N MET A 62 2.40 34.64 19.42
CA MET A 62 1.83 33.94 18.25
C MET A 62 2.02 32.42 18.36
N GLY A 63 3.18 31.95 18.81
CA GLY A 63 3.46 30.54 19.07
C GLY A 63 2.48 29.95 20.09
N SER A 64 2.23 30.62 21.21
CA SER A 64 1.28 30.14 22.22
C SER A 64 -0.18 30.10 21.72
N HIS A 65 -0.54 31.02 20.81
CA HIS A 65 -1.86 31.04 20.18
C HIS A 65 -2.02 29.91 19.16
N LEU A 66 -0.98 29.66 18.36
CA LEU A 66 -0.94 28.53 17.43
C LEU A 66 -1.01 27.20 18.19
N GLU A 67 -0.27 27.07 19.29
CA GLU A 67 -0.26 25.87 20.13
C GLU A 67 -1.63 25.63 20.77
N LYS A 68 -2.28 26.67 21.30
CA LYS A 68 -3.67 26.56 21.82
C LYS A 68 -4.68 26.19 20.74
N TYR A 69 -4.53 26.74 19.54
CA TYR A 69 -5.40 26.42 18.41
C TYR A 69 -5.24 24.96 17.97
N LEU A 70 -3.99 24.50 17.81
CA LEU A 70 -3.67 23.10 17.50
C LEU A 70 -4.16 22.16 18.61
N ARG A 71 -3.97 22.53 19.89
CA ARG A 71 -4.43 21.76 21.05
C ARG A 71 -5.96 21.61 21.08
N ASN A 72 -6.71 22.66 20.73
CA ASN A 72 -8.17 22.61 20.64
C ASN A 72 -8.67 21.75 19.46
N ILE A 73 -7.95 21.74 18.34
CA ILE A 73 -8.24 20.85 17.21
C ILE A 73 -8.04 19.39 17.63
N THR A 74 -6.95 19.07 18.33
CA THR A 74 -6.69 17.70 18.81
C THR A 74 -7.71 17.23 19.86
N TYR A 75 -8.20 18.12 20.74
CA TYR A 75 -9.17 17.73 21.78
C TYR A 75 -10.56 17.40 21.23
N ARG A 76 -11.01 18.10 20.17
CA ARG A 76 -12.31 17.82 19.52
C ARG A 76 -12.29 16.60 18.60
N THR A 77 -11.13 16.22 18.08
CA THR A 77 -10.97 15.03 17.24
C THR A 77 -10.75 13.76 18.07
N SER A 78 -10.03 13.85 19.20
CA SER A 78 -9.70 12.67 20.01
C SER A 78 -10.92 11.90 20.56
N SER A 79 -12.01 12.57 20.96
CA SER A 79 -13.18 11.86 21.51
C SER A 79 -14.12 11.30 20.44
N ARG A 80 -14.02 11.74 19.19
CA ARG A 80 -14.75 11.13 18.06
C ARG A 80 -13.98 9.99 17.43
N ASN A 81 -12.65 10.06 17.41
CA ASN A 81 -11.81 9.18 16.60
C ASN A 81 -11.67 7.73 17.09
N GLU A 82 -11.76 7.46 18.41
CA GLU A 82 -11.70 6.06 18.91
C GLU A 82 -12.90 5.21 18.47
N MET A 83 -14.01 5.84 18.08
CA MET A 83 -15.23 5.15 17.62
C MET A 83 -15.33 5.05 16.08
N LEU A 84 -14.35 5.57 15.33
CA LEU A 84 -14.44 5.64 13.86
C LEU A 84 -14.01 4.35 13.16
N ILE A 85 -13.09 3.57 13.73
CA ILE A 85 -12.62 2.34 13.10
C ILE A 85 -13.74 1.29 12.94
N PRO A 86 -14.62 1.04 13.95
CA PRO A 86 -15.76 0.16 13.76
C PRO A 86 -16.74 0.64 12.68
N ARG A 87 -16.91 1.97 12.53
CA ARG A 87 -17.80 2.54 11.51
C ARG A 87 -17.28 2.36 10.09
N ILE A 88 -15.96 2.31 9.89
CA ILE A 88 -15.34 2.04 8.58
C ILE A 88 -15.88 0.71 8.00
N CYS A 89 -16.04 -0.32 8.82
CA CYS A 89 -16.64 -1.59 8.38
C CYS A 89 -18.13 -1.50 8.03
N GLU A 90 -18.87 -0.52 8.56
CA GLU A 90 -20.32 -0.36 8.31
C GLU A 90 -20.61 0.40 7.00
N PHE A 91 -19.65 1.20 6.50
CA PHE A 91 -19.81 1.99 5.28
C PHE A 91 -19.81 1.16 3.99
N GLU A 92 -19.49 -0.14 4.04
CA GLU A 92 -19.51 -1.02 2.86
C GLU A 92 -20.87 -1.05 2.16
N MET A 93 -21.97 -0.74 2.87
CA MET A 93 -23.32 -0.80 2.35
C MET A 93 -23.82 0.52 1.70
N MET A 94 -23.07 1.62 1.76
CA MET A 94 -23.58 2.97 1.44
C MET A 94 -23.21 3.53 0.05
N PHE A 95 -22.43 2.83 -0.76
CA PHE A 95 -21.90 3.37 -2.03
C PHE A 95 -22.85 3.39 -3.23
N ASN A 96 -24.16 3.09 -3.05
CA ASN A 96 -25.11 2.95 -4.16
C ASN A 96 -26.03 4.17 -4.40
N ASP A 97 -25.85 5.29 -3.70
CA ASP A 97 -26.77 6.44 -3.76
C ASP A 97 -26.07 7.76 -4.12
N ASP A 98 -26.78 8.71 -4.74
CA ASP A 98 -26.24 10.03 -5.15
C ASP A 98 -25.84 10.91 -3.93
N GLU A 99 -26.40 10.65 -2.74
CA GLU A 99 -25.94 11.25 -1.47
C GLU A 99 -24.53 10.79 -1.06
N SER A 100 -23.94 9.82 -1.78
CA SER A 100 -22.63 9.24 -1.46
C SER A 100 -21.48 10.23 -1.52
N LYS A 101 -21.53 11.30 -2.32
CA LYS A 101 -20.36 12.17 -2.50
C LYS A 101 -19.89 12.84 -1.20
N ILE A 102 -20.81 13.44 -0.44
CA ILE A 102 -20.48 14.11 0.83
C ILE A 102 -19.95 13.07 1.84
N ILE A 103 -20.58 11.89 1.87
CA ILE A 103 -20.17 10.79 2.74
C ILE A 103 -18.76 10.31 2.38
N ILE A 104 -18.43 10.23 1.09
CA ILE A 104 -17.11 9.82 0.61
C ILE A 104 -16.03 10.82 1.03
N GLU A 105 -16.26 12.12 0.89
CA GLU A 105 -15.30 13.14 1.32
C GLU A 105 -15.04 13.06 2.84
N ASP A 106 -16.10 12.88 3.64
CA ASP A 106 -15.99 12.71 5.10
C ASP A 106 -15.21 11.43 5.47
N ILE A 107 -15.46 10.30 4.78
CA ILE A 107 -14.71 9.05 4.98
C ILE A 107 -13.24 9.26 4.63
N CYS A 108 -12.94 9.88 3.48
CA CYS A 108 -11.56 10.17 3.06
C CYS A 108 -10.85 11.06 4.08
N GLU A 109 -11.52 12.08 4.60
CA GLU A 109 -11.00 12.97 5.65
C GLU A 109 -10.67 12.19 6.93
N ILE A 110 -11.54 11.29 7.39
CA ILE A 110 -11.32 10.43 8.56
C ILE A 110 -10.12 9.48 8.35
N LEU A 111 -10.02 8.88 7.17
CA LEU A 111 -8.92 7.98 6.83
C LEU A 111 -7.57 8.71 6.83
N LEU A 112 -7.50 9.92 6.23
CA LEU A 112 -6.28 10.73 6.25
C LEU A 112 -5.87 11.13 7.67
N ILE A 113 -6.83 11.48 8.53
CA ILE A 113 -6.54 11.82 9.94
C ILE A 113 -5.98 10.59 10.67
N SER A 114 -6.57 9.42 10.44
CA SER A 114 -6.16 8.15 11.06
C SER A 114 -4.76 7.72 10.59
N ALA A 115 -4.48 7.85 9.29
CA ALA A 115 -3.17 7.61 8.68
C ALA A 115 -2.06 8.51 9.23
N ARG A 116 -2.37 9.76 9.61
CA ARG A 116 -1.40 10.72 10.18
C ARG A 116 -1.13 10.56 11.69
N LYS A 117 -1.81 9.64 12.39
CA LYS A 117 -1.73 9.56 13.86
C LYS A 117 -0.35 9.07 14.32
N LEU A 118 0.50 10.02 14.73
CA LEU A 118 1.95 9.87 14.98
C LEU A 118 2.38 8.76 15.95
N ASN A 119 1.51 8.25 16.81
CA ASN A 119 1.89 7.32 17.88
C ASN A 119 1.07 6.02 17.90
N ASP A 120 0.31 5.75 16.84
CA ASP A 120 -0.62 4.62 16.80
C ASP A 120 -0.44 3.84 15.48
N ILE A 121 0.64 3.05 15.44
CA ILE A 121 1.03 2.23 14.28
C ILE A 121 -0.13 1.32 13.84
N THR A 122 -0.85 0.73 14.78
CA THR A 122 -2.00 -0.13 14.50
C THR A 122 -3.14 0.63 13.82
N SER A 123 -3.46 1.84 14.28
CA SER A 123 -4.46 2.68 13.62
C SER A 123 -4.01 3.14 12.23
N GLN A 124 -2.72 3.41 12.04
CA GLN A 124 -2.18 3.74 10.72
C GLN A 124 -2.33 2.56 9.75
N ILE A 125 -1.94 1.35 10.16
CA ILE A 125 -2.09 0.14 9.33
C ILE A 125 -3.55 -0.04 8.90
N LYS A 126 -4.49 0.05 9.84
CA LYS A 126 -5.93 -0.08 9.54
C LYS A 126 -6.43 1.00 8.60
N ALA A 127 -5.93 2.23 8.74
CA ALA A 127 -6.28 3.32 7.84
C ALA A 127 -5.75 3.06 6.43
N PHE A 128 -4.50 2.61 6.30
CA PHE A 128 -3.89 2.26 5.01
C PHE A 128 -4.63 1.11 4.33
N GLU A 129 -4.92 0.05 5.08
CA GLU A 129 -5.71 -1.09 4.60
C GLU A 129 -7.09 -0.62 4.08
N ALA A 130 -7.79 0.21 4.85
CA ALA A 130 -9.09 0.75 4.44
C ALA A 130 -9.00 1.62 3.18
N ILE A 131 -7.97 2.47 3.07
CA ILE A 131 -7.72 3.28 1.86
C ILE A 131 -7.61 2.36 0.63
N VAL A 132 -6.79 1.31 0.72
CA VAL A 132 -6.58 0.36 -0.37
C VAL A 132 -7.86 -0.40 -0.70
N GLN A 133 -8.56 -0.92 0.31
CA GLN A 133 -9.82 -1.66 0.11
C GLN A 133 -10.90 -0.81 -0.56
N TYR A 134 -11.10 0.43 -0.10
CA TYR A 134 -12.07 1.33 -0.73
C TYR A 134 -11.65 1.68 -2.16
N HIS A 135 -10.36 1.94 -2.39
CA HIS A 135 -9.84 2.22 -3.71
C HIS A 135 -10.07 1.05 -4.67
N ILE A 136 -9.88 -0.19 -4.23
CA ILE A 136 -10.16 -1.38 -5.05
C ILE A 136 -11.64 -1.44 -5.45
N ARG A 137 -12.55 -1.14 -4.52
CA ARG A 137 -14.00 -1.30 -4.73
C ARG A 137 -14.62 -0.18 -5.57
N ASN A 138 -14.15 1.04 -5.40
CA ASN A 138 -14.68 2.22 -6.09
C ASN A 138 -13.53 3.18 -6.46
N PRO A 139 -12.67 2.83 -7.44
CA PRO A 139 -11.44 3.55 -7.70
C PRO A 139 -11.67 5.04 -8.01
N SER A 140 -12.64 5.37 -8.87
CA SER A 140 -12.86 6.76 -9.28
C SER A 140 -13.49 7.58 -8.17
N ALA A 141 -14.52 7.04 -7.50
CA ALA A 141 -15.24 7.75 -6.45
C ALA A 141 -14.31 8.09 -5.27
N ILE A 142 -13.49 7.12 -4.86
CA ILE A 142 -12.53 7.29 -3.76
C ILE A 142 -11.39 8.22 -4.15
N ARG A 143 -10.85 8.11 -5.37
CA ARG A 143 -9.82 9.04 -5.87
C ARG A 143 -10.33 10.47 -5.87
N ASN A 144 -11.55 10.69 -6.40
CA ASN A 144 -12.19 12.00 -6.41
C ASN A 144 -12.43 12.54 -5.00
N GLY A 145 -12.84 11.68 -4.06
CA GLY A 145 -13.00 12.03 -2.65
C GLY A 145 -11.70 12.52 -2.01
N PHE A 146 -10.62 11.75 -2.15
CA PHE A 146 -9.31 12.16 -1.63
C PHE A 146 -8.80 13.44 -2.30
N GLN A 147 -8.95 13.55 -3.63
CA GLN A 147 -8.55 14.74 -4.36
C GLN A 147 -9.30 15.99 -3.85
N ALA A 148 -10.62 15.90 -3.68
CA ALA A 148 -11.42 17.00 -3.12
C ALA A 148 -10.93 17.40 -1.71
N VAL A 149 -10.60 16.42 -0.86
CA VAL A 149 -10.05 16.70 0.48
C VAL A 149 -8.66 17.36 0.41
N PHE A 150 -7.77 16.92 -0.49
CA PHE A 150 -6.46 17.54 -0.68
C PHE A 150 -6.57 18.97 -1.22
N GLU A 151 -7.42 19.21 -2.22
CA GLU A 151 -7.69 20.54 -2.77
C GLU A 151 -8.27 21.48 -1.70
N LYS A 152 -9.26 21.01 -0.92
CA LYS A 152 -9.86 21.75 0.20
C LYS A 152 -8.80 22.15 1.24
N ARG A 153 -7.83 21.29 1.51
CA ARG A 153 -6.73 21.54 2.47
C ARG A 153 -5.53 22.28 1.86
N ARG A 154 -5.49 22.44 0.54
CA ARG A 154 -4.33 22.95 -0.22
C ARG A 154 -3.06 22.13 0.03
N GLU A 155 -3.22 20.82 0.11
CA GLU A 155 -2.13 19.87 0.31
C GLU A 155 -1.83 19.12 -0.99
N VAL A 156 -0.57 18.72 -1.18
CA VAL A 156 -0.17 17.84 -2.29
C VAL A 156 -0.15 16.42 -1.78
N SER A 157 -0.86 15.51 -2.46
CA SER A 157 -1.05 14.12 -2.01
C SER A 157 0.27 13.41 -1.70
N ASP A 158 1.24 13.47 -2.63
CA ASP A 158 2.54 12.80 -2.46
C ASP A 158 3.33 13.34 -1.24
N VAL A 159 3.19 14.63 -0.92
CA VAL A 159 3.82 15.23 0.27
C VAL A 159 3.13 14.74 1.54
N VAL A 160 1.80 14.61 1.51
CA VAL A 160 1.01 14.09 2.63
C VAL A 160 1.38 12.64 2.91
N THR A 161 1.37 11.78 1.89
CA THR A 161 1.65 10.35 2.06
C THR A 161 3.08 10.15 2.54
N PHE A 162 4.05 10.85 1.95
CA PHE A 162 5.45 10.82 2.40
C PHE A 162 5.61 11.20 3.89
N SER A 163 4.82 12.16 4.38
CA SER A 163 4.87 12.59 5.79
C SER A 163 4.44 11.52 6.81
N TRP A 164 3.79 10.43 6.37
CA TRP A 164 3.37 9.35 7.27
C TRP A 164 4.56 8.52 7.77
N LYS A 165 5.62 8.42 6.97
CA LYS A 165 6.87 7.73 7.33
C LYS A 165 7.83 8.70 8.00
N ARG A 166 8.25 8.39 9.23
CA ARG A 166 9.19 9.20 10.00
C ARG A 166 10.61 8.69 9.84
N SER A 167 11.55 9.62 9.67
CA SER A 167 12.98 9.30 9.70
C SER A 167 13.38 8.75 11.08
N GLY A 168 14.19 7.68 11.08
CA GLY A 168 14.71 7.05 12.30
C GLY A 168 13.71 6.16 13.05
N VAL A 169 12.50 5.95 12.52
CA VAL A 169 11.54 4.99 13.08
C VAL A 169 11.63 3.69 12.28
N GLU A 170 11.86 2.59 12.97
CA GLU A 170 11.78 1.25 12.38
C GLU A 170 10.30 0.84 12.28
N TYR A 171 9.85 0.58 11.06
CA TYR A 171 8.50 0.15 10.77
C TYR A 171 8.49 -1.36 10.49
N SER A 172 7.41 -2.03 10.87
CA SER A 172 7.21 -3.44 10.51
C SER A 172 7.00 -3.59 9.00
N LEU A 173 7.28 -4.78 8.46
CA LEU A 173 7.03 -5.09 7.06
C LEU A 173 5.55 -4.91 6.69
N GLU A 174 4.64 -5.26 7.60
CA GLU A 174 3.19 -5.05 7.44
C GLU A 174 2.85 -3.57 7.28
N TRP A 175 3.42 -2.72 8.13
CA TRP A 175 3.22 -1.27 8.02
C TRP A 175 3.73 -0.75 6.69
N LEU A 176 4.93 -1.15 6.27
CA LEU A 176 5.54 -0.72 5.01
C LEU A 176 4.73 -1.18 3.79
N TYR A 177 4.24 -2.42 3.82
CA TYR A 177 3.39 -2.98 2.76
C TYR A 177 2.13 -2.14 2.56
N TRP A 178 1.33 -1.95 3.61
CA TRP A 178 0.08 -1.20 3.52
C TRP A 178 0.33 0.29 3.23
N TYR A 179 1.38 0.87 3.80
CA TYR A 179 1.81 2.23 3.51
C TYR A 179 2.10 2.44 2.02
N LYS A 180 2.90 1.55 1.39
CA LYS A 180 3.26 1.69 -0.03
C LYS A 180 2.04 1.53 -0.94
N LEU A 181 1.17 0.56 -0.66
CA LEU A 181 -0.08 0.38 -1.41
C LEU A 181 -0.99 1.61 -1.29
N ALA A 182 -1.24 2.08 -0.06
CA ALA A 182 -2.08 3.25 0.17
C ALA A 182 -1.50 4.51 -0.47
N SER A 183 -0.18 4.70 -0.39
CA SER A 183 0.50 5.83 -1.02
C SER A 183 0.33 5.81 -2.54
N ARG A 184 0.43 4.63 -3.18
CA ARG A 184 0.21 4.46 -4.61
C ARG A 184 -1.24 4.74 -5.01
N CYS A 185 -2.23 4.26 -4.23
CA CYS A 185 -3.65 4.55 -4.46
C CYS A 185 -4.00 6.05 -4.39
N LEU A 186 -3.23 6.83 -3.62
CA LEU A 186 -3.46 8.26 -3.43
C LEU A 186 -2.59 9.15 -4.33
N SER A 187 -1.63 8.58 -5.07
CA SER A 187 -0.71 9.40 -5.85
C SER A 187 -1.46 10.21 -6.90
N SER A 188 -1.04 11.47 -7.06
CA SER A 188 -1.62 12.37 -8.07
C SER A 188 -1.08 12.10 -9.47
N ASN A 189 0.00 11.31 -9.60
CA ASN A 189 0.61 11.00 -10.87
C ASN A 189 -0.33 10.13 -11.72
N PRO A 190 -0.52 10.46 -13.02
CA PRO A 190 -1.29 9.62 -13.92
C PRO A 190 -0.61 8.24 -13.99
N ASN A 191 -1.39 7.20 -13.80
CA ASN A 191 -0.91 5.83 -13.79
C ASN A 191 -1.79 5.00 -14.71
N SER A 192 -1.17 4.28 -15.64
CA SER A 192 -1.83 3.35 -16.57
C SER A 192 -2.71 2.34 -15.84
N LEU A 193 -2.33 1.95 -14.62
CA LEU A 193 -3.14 1.09 -13.77
C LEU A 193 -4.48 1.73 -13.44
N ILE A 194 -4.49 3.00 -13.02
CA ILE A 194 -5.72 3.70 -12.62
C ILE A 194 -6.67 3.85 -13.81
N ASP A 195 -6.14 4.14 -14.99
CA ASP A 195 -6.97 4.23 -16.20
C ASP A 195 -7.56 2.86 -16.59
N ALA A 196 -6.82 1.78 -16.34
CA ALA A 196 -7.33 0.43 -16.55
C ALA A 196 -8.41 0.07 -15.52
N THR A 197 -8.26 0.44 -14.25
CA THR A 197 -9.26 0.10 -13.20
C THR A 197 -10.61 0.76 -13.42
N MET A 198 -10.66 1.91 -14.08
CA MET A 198 -11.92 2.55 -14.49
C MET A 198 -12.79 1.65 -15.37
N GLN A 199 -12.19 0.73 -16.15
CA GLN A 199 -12.95 -0.21 -16.99
C GLN A 199 -13.69 -1.28 -16.19
N ILE A 200 -13.26 -1.53 -14.94
CA ILE A 200 -13.83 -2.53 -14.04
C ILE A 200 -14.79 -1.90 -13.01
N GLU A 201 -14.83 -0.58 -12.88
CA GLU A 201 -15.58 0.11 -11.83
C GLU A 201 -17.07 -0.24 -11.80
N THR A 202 -17.70 -0.48 -12.96
CA THR A 202 -19.12 -0.85 -13.02
C THR A 202 -19.38 -2.34 -12.78
N ALA A 203 -18.34 -3.15 -12.66
CA ALA A 203 -18.47 -4.58 -12.43
C ALA A 203 -18.89 -4.88 -10.99
N LYS A 204 -19.59 -6.00 -10.80
CA LYS A 204 -19.94 -6.48 -9.47
C LYS A 204 -18.77 -7.30 -8.91
N ALA A 205 -18.69 -7.41 -7.59
CA ALA A 205 -17.74 -8.32 -6.96
C ALA A 205 -17.92 -9.74 -7.52
N ARG A 206 -16.81 -10.43 -7.79
CA ARG A 206 -16.79 -11.80 -8.33
C ARG A 206 -17.59 -11.99 -9.65
N SER A 207 -17.57 -11.00 -10.55
CA SER A 207 -18.32 -11.06 -11.82
C SER A 207 -17.48 -11.05 -13.08
N LEU A 208 -16.16 -10.95 -12.98
CA LEU A 208 -15.26 -10.84 -14.14
C LEU A 208 -14.44 -12.11 -14.32
N ASP A 209 -14.25 -12.52 -15.57
CA ASP A 209 -13.32 -13.60 -15.90
C ASP A 209 -11.86 -13.11 -15.95
N PHE A 210 -10.91 -14.04 -16.08
CA PHE A 210 -9.48 -13.71 -16.07
C PHE A 210 -9.05 -12.74 -17.20
N SER A 211 -9.73 -12.75 -18.35
CA SER A 211 -9.30 -11.98 -19.52
C SER A 211 -9.41 -10.47 -19.31
N HIS A 212 -10.30 -10.02 -18.42
CA HIS A 212 -10.46 -8.61 -18.06
C HIS A 212 -9.24 -8.04 -17.34
N PHE A 213 -8.42 -8.88 -16.72
CA PHE A 213 -7.24 -8.44 -15.97
C PHE A 213 -5.95 -8.51 -16.79
N GLU A 214 -5.98 -9.07 -18.01
CA GLU A 214 -4.78 -9.21 -18.86
C GLU A 214 -4.11 -7.85 -19.10
N HIS A 215 -4.89 -6.85 -19.50
CA HIS A 215 -4.37 -5.51 -19.77
C HIS A 215 -3.79 -4.85 -18.51
N MET A 216 -4.40 -5.05 -17.34
CA MET A 216 -3.86 -4.50 -16.07
C MET A 216 -2.52 -5.12 -15.72
N LEU A 217 -2.45 -6.46 -15.78
CA LEU A 217 -1.24 -7.20 -15.49
C LEU A 217 -0.10 -6.80 -16.44
N GLN A 218 -0.37 -6.61 -17.73
CA GLN A 218 0.64 -6.20 -18.71
C GLN A 218 1.18 -4.78 -18.50
N ASN A 219 0.38 -3.88 -17.93
CA ASN A 219 0.74 -2.47 -17.74
C ASN A 219 1.29 -2.13 -16.35
N CYS A 220 1.50 -3.13 -15.47
CA CYS A 220 2.16 -2.91 -14.19
C CYS A 220 3.62 -2.52 -14.42
N SER A 221 4.02 -1.37 -13.89
CA SER A 221 5.38 -0.83 -14.00
C SER A 221 6.30 -1.32 -12.88
N ASP A 222 5.74 -1.67 -11.72
CA ASP A 222 6.48 -2.14 -10.55
C ASP A 222 5.71 -3.17 -9.72
N THR A 223 6.35 -3.67 -8.67
CA THR A 223 5.79 -4.71 -7.80
C THR A 223 4.60 -4.18 -6.98
N ILE A 224 4.57 -2.90 -6.63
CA ILE A 224 3.48 -2.30 -5.84
C ILE A 224 2.19 -2.25 -6.66
N GLU A 225 2.26 -1.83 -7.93
CA GLU A 225 1.13 -1.87 -8.86
C GLU A 225 0.63 -3.29 -9.07
N LEU A 226 1.55 -4.23 -9.21
CA LEU A 226 1.22 -5.64 -9.35
C LEU A 226 0.47 -6.18 -8.13
N LEU A 227 0.90 -5.82 -6.92
CA LEU A 227 0.22 -6.18 -5.67
C LEU A 227 -1.19 -5.56 -5.60
N ILE A 228 -1.38 -4.32 -6.04
CA ILE A 228 -2.72 -3.71 -6.14
C ILE A 228 -3.58 -4.49 -7.14
N VAL A 229 -3.05 -4.82 -8.32
CA VAL A 229 -3.76 -5.62 -9.34
C VAL A 229 -4.19 -6.97 -8.78
N LEU A 230 -3.34 -7.65 -8.00
CA LEU A 230 -3.73 -8.91 -7.36
C LEU A 230 -4.91 -8.74 -6.39
N LEU A 231 -4.96 -7.65 -5.64
CA LEU A 231 -6.10 -7.39 -4.74
C LEU A 231 -7.38 -7.08 -5.54
N ILE A 232 -7.27 -6.43 -6.69
CA ILE A 232 -8.39 -6.21 -7.63
C ILE A 232 -8.86 -7.53 -8.21
N ILE A 233 -7.94 -8.40 -8.66
CA ILE A 233 -8.26 -9.74 -9.14
C ILE A 233 -8.95 -10.54 -8.03
N ASP A 234 -8.41 -10.56 -6.81
CA ASP A 234 -9.07 -11.25 -5.71
C ASP A 234 -10.46 -10.68 -5.43
N TYR A 235 -10.72 -9.38 -5.60
CA TYR A 235 -12.06 -8.85 -5.37
C TYR A 235 -13.06 -9.15 -6.51
N TYR A 236 -12.67 -8.96 -7.77
CA TYR A 236 -13.58 -9.01 -8.92
C TYR A 236 -13.60 -10.33 -9.67
N TRP A 237 -12.58 -11.18 -9.53
CA TRP A 237 -12.47 -12.40 -10.32
C TRP A 237 -13.47 -13.47 -9.87
N ASP A 238 -14.21 -14.00 -10.84
CA ASP A 238 -15.20 -15.07 -10.67
C ASP A 238 -14.58 -16.48 -10.63
N PHE A 239 -13.25 -16.58 -10.65
CA PHE A 239 -12.46 -17.81 -10.74
C PHE A 239 -12.54 -18.55 -12.10
N TYR A 240 -13.18 -17.99 -13.12
CA TYR A 240 -13.24 -18.58 -14.46
C TYR A 240 -12.25 -17.92 -15.44
N GLY A 241 -12.10 -18.51 -16.63
CA GLY A 241 -11.33 -17.90 -17.71
C GLY A 241 -9.81 -18.18 -17.72
N ILE A 242 -9.17 -18.49 -16.58
CA ILE A 242 -7.69 -18.67 -16.56
C ILE A 242 -7.22 -19.87 -17.41
N LYS A 243 -7.93 -21.01 -17.36
CA LYS A 243 -7.59 -22.19 -18.15
C LYS A 243 -7.74 -21.96 -19.66
N PRO A 244 -8.88 -21.46 -20.20
CA PRO A 244 -8.97 -21.12 -21.61
C PRO A 244 -7.99 -20.01 -22.01
N PHE A 245 -7.68 -19.08 -21.11
CA PHE A 245 -6.64 -18.08 -21.33
C PHE A 245 -5.26 -18.71 -21.56
N ILE A 246 -4.79 -19.58 -20.66
CA ILE A 246 -3.50 -20.28 -20.78
C ILE A 246 -3.44 -21.11 -22.07
N ARG A 247 -4.54 -21.79 -22.43
CA ARG A 247 -4.60 -22.56 -23.69
C ARG A 247 -4.47 -21.67 -24.92
N LYS A 248 -5.04 -20.47 -24.89
CA LYS A 248 -5.02 -19.51 -26.00
C LYS A 248 -3.66 -18.82 -26.13
N THR A 249 -3.08 -18.37 -25.02
CA THR A 249 -1.89 -17.49 -25.02
C THR A 249 -0.59 -18.21 -24.70
N GLY A 250 -0.66 -19.41 -24.12
CA GLY A 250 0.49 -20.18 -23.65
C GLY A 250 1.09 -19.65 -22.34
N PHE A 251 2.01 -20.43 -21.75
CA PHE A 251 2.67 -20.08 -20.49
C PHE A 251 3.67 -18.93 -20.58
N HIS A 252 4.04 -18.50 -21.80
CA HIS A 252 4.99 -17.40 -22.03
C HIS A 252 4.32 -16.02 -22.08
N ASN A 253 3.01 -15.94 -21.81
CA ASN A 253 2.30 -14.66 -21.78
C ASN A 253 2.78 -13.79 -20.60
N VAL A 254 3.08 -12.53 -20.88
CA VAL A 254 3.62 -11.57 -19.89
C VAL A 254 2.66 -11.34 -18.72
N ALA A 255 1.35 -11.33 -18.95
CA ALA A 255 0.37 -11.18 -17.88
C ALA A 255 0.41 -12.34 -16.87
N LEU A 256 0.60 -13.58 -17.36
CA LEU A 256 0.76 -14.74 -16.49
C LEU A 256 2.06 -14.68 -15.69
N LEU A 257 3.15 -14.23 -16.32
CA LEU A 257 4.42 -14.05 -15.62
C LEU A 257 4.28 -13.02 -14.49
N HIS A 258 3.67 -11.86 -14.77
CA HIS A 258 3.37 -10.85 -13.76
C HIS A 258 2.45 -11.39 -12.67
N LEU A 259 1.39 -12.12 -13.01
CA LEU A 259 0.52 -12.77 -12.01
C LEU A 259 1.33 -13.65 -11.06
N ILE A 260 2.24 -14.49 -11.57
CA ILE A 260 3.07 -15.38 -10.76
C ILE A 260 4.05 -14.58 -9.88
N ILE A 261 4.73 -13.57 -10.44
CA ILE A 261 5.64 -12.71 -9.68
C ILE A 261 4.90 -12.05 -8.52
N GLY A 262 3.69 -11.54 -8.77
CA GLY A 262 2.84 -10.93 -7.77
C GLY A 262 2.42 -11.93 -6.70
N LEU A 263 2.01 -13.14 -7.07
CA LEU A 263 1.62 -14.20 -6.13
C LEU A 263 2.79 -14.60 -5.22
N VAL A 264 4.00 -14.70 -5.77
CA VAL A 264 5.22 -14.98 -5.01
C VAL A 264 5.51 -13.82 -4.05
N ALA A 265 5.49 -12.58 -4.55
CA ALA A 265 5.69 -11.38 -3.73
C ALA A 265 4.70 -11.31 -2.55
N HIS A 266 3.42 -11.53 -2.81
CA HIS A 266 2.40 -11.53 -1.77
C HIS A 266 2.62 -12.68 -0.77
N SER A 267 2.97 -13.88 -1.25
CA SER A 267 3.25 -15.02 -0.38
C SER A 267 4.46 -14.79 0.53
N GLU A 268 5.52 -14.15 0.02
CA GLU A 268 6.67 -13.75 0.83
C GLU A 268 6.27 -12.76 1.92
N ILE A 269 5.49 -11.73 1.57
CA ILE A 269 4.99 -10.75 2.55
C ILE A 269 4.18 -11.45 3.64
N LEU A 270 3.26 -12.36 3.26
CA LEU A 270 2.47 -13.14 4.21
C LEU A 270 3.32 -14.04 5.10
N TYR A 271 4.39 -14.64 4.56
CA TYR A 271 5.30 -15.47 5.34
C TYR A 271 6.00 -14.70 6.48
N PHE A 272 6.36 -13.43 6.23
CA PHE A 272 7.00 -12.56 7.23
C PHE A 272 6.02 -11.84 8.15
N GLN A 273 4.74 -11.73 7.78
CA GLN A 273 3.70 -11.15 8.60
C GLN A 273 3.27 -12.13 9.69
N ASN A 274 3.61 -11.83 10.95
CA ASN A 274 3.17 -12.61 12.11
C ASN A 274 1.72 -12.27 12.54
N THR A 275 0.91 -11.70 11.63
CA THR A 275 -0.35 -11.02 11.93
C THR A 275 -1.63 -11.80 11.62
N SER A 276 -2.69 -11.38 12.32
CA SER A 276 -4.09 -11.84 12.35
C SER A 276 -4.60 -12.58 11.09
N LEU A 277 -4.93 -13.86 11.29
CA LEU A 277 -5.50 -14.88 10.38
C LEU A 277 -6.61 -14.46 9.38
N ARG A 278 -7.25 -13.29 9.51
CA ARG A 278 -8.45 -12.96 8.73
C ARG A 278 -8.17 -12.62 7.25
N SER A 279 -7.20 -11.75 6.94
CA SER A 279 -6.89 -11.40 5.53
C SER A 279 -6.14 -12.52 4.80
N LEU A 280 -5.48 -13.42 5.54
CA LEU A 280 -4.76 -14.56 4.97
C LEU A 280 -5.67 -15.57 4.23
N SER A 281 -6.93 -15.70 4.64
CA SER A 281 -7.78 -16.83 4.20
C SER A 281 -8.18 -16.75 2.72
N THR A 282 -8.52 -15.57 2.21
CA THR A 282 -9.01 -15.42 0.83
C THR A 282 -7.87 -15.52 -0.17
N PHE A 283 -6.75 -14.85 0.09
CA PHE A 283 -5.64 -14.82 -0.85
C PHE A 283 -4.90 -16.16 -0.96
N THR A 284 -4.80 -16.92 0.14
CA THR A 284 -4.24 -18.28 0.10
C THR A 284 -5.08 -19.18 -0.81
N THR A 285 -6.41 -19.07 -0.73
CA THR A 285 -7.34 -19.82 -1.58
C THR A 285 -7.17 -19.43 -3.05
N PHE A 286 -7.07 -18.13 -3.34
CA PHE A 286 -6.80 -17.60 -4.67
C PHE A 286 -5.47 -18.12 -5.25
N THR A 287 -4.40 -18.06 -4.47
CA THR A 287 -3.06 -18.53 -4.89
C THR A 287 -3.07 -20.03 -5.20
N ALA A 288 -3.64 -20.83 -4.29
CA ALA A 288 -3.77 -22.28 -4.48
C ALA A 288 -4.59 -22.62 -5.73
N TYR A 289 -5.67 -21.87 -5.98
CA TYR A 289 -6.50 -22.04 -7.16
C TYR A 289 -5.73 -21.75 -8.45
N VAL A 290 -5.00 -20.63 -8.53
CA VAL A 290 -4.19 -20.27 -9.71
C VAL A 290 -3.15 -21.35 -9.99
N ILE A 291 -2.40 -21.79 -8.96
CA ILE A 291 -1.38 -22.84 -9.09
C ILE A 291 -2.01 -24.14 -9.60
N HIS A 292 -3.15 -24.54 -9.04
CA HIS A 292 -3.86 -25.74 -9.47
C HIS A 292 -4.27 -25.66 -10.95
N GLN A 293 -4.85 -24.54 -11.40
CA GLN A 293 -5.25 -24.36 -12.80
C GLN A 293 -4.06 -24.35 -13.77
N MET A 294 -2.94 -23.77 -13.36
CA MET A 294 -1.70 -23.78 -14.14
C MET A 294 -1.12 -25.19 -14.28
N LEU A 295 -1.07 -25.96 -13.18
CA LEU A 295 -0.61 -27.35 -13.21
C LEU A 295 -1.50 -28.24 -14.08
N ALA A 296 -2.82 -28.11 -13.96
CA ALA A 296 -3.77 -28.84 -14.79
C ALA A 296 -3.59 -28.52 -16.29
N SER A 297 -3.40 -27.24 -16.62
CA SER A 297 -3.17 -26.81 -18.01
C SER A 297 -1.84 -27.33 -18.58
N SER A 298 -0.80 -27.44 -17.74
CA SER A 298 0.49 -28.00 -18.14
C SER A 298 0.42 -29.50 -18.43
N GLN A 299 -0.34 -30.26 -17.63
CA GLN A 299 -0.52 -31.70 -17.85
C GLN A 299 -1.26 -32.01 -19.16
N GLU A 300 -2.34 -31.27 -19.45
CA GLU A 300 -3.09 -31.42 -20.70
C GLU A 300 -2.24 -31.12 -21.94
N SER A 301 -1.39 -30.09 -21.86
CA SER A 301 -0.49 -29.70 -22.96
C SER A 301 0.57 -30.77 -23.26
N ARG A 302 0.92 -31.63 -22.29
CA ARG A 302 1.84 -32.76 -22.52
C ARG A 302 1.15 -33.93 -23.21
N MET A 303 -0.12 -34.19 -22.89
CA MET A 303 -0.87 -35.30 -23.49
C MET A 303 -1.13 -35.07 -24.97
N THR A 304 -1.40 -33.83 -25.39
CA THR A 304 -1.61 -33.49 -26.81
C THR A 304 -0.35 -33.65 -27.67
N VAL A 305 0.84 -33.47 -27.10
CA VAL A 305 2.12 -33.66 -27.82
C VAL A 305 2.45 -35.15 -28.02
N LEU A 306 2.06 -36.01 -27.09
CA LEU A 306 2.36 -37.45 -27.16
C LEU A 306 1.43 -38.23 -28.09
N HIS A 307 0.26 -37.68 -28.41
CA HIS A 307 -0.71 -38.28 -29.32
C HIS A 307 -1.13 -37.29 -30.42
N PRO A 308 -0.22 -36.98 -31.37
CA PRO A 308 -0.63 -36.28 -32.58
C PRO A 308 -1.58 -37.22 -33.35
N GLY A 309 -2.85 -36.83 -33.42
CA GLY A 309 -3.86 -37.53 -34.23
C GLY A 309 -3.57 -37.47 -35.72
#